data_AF-A0A167Q9R9-F1
#
_entry.id   AF-A0A167Q9R9-F1
#
_cell.length_a   1.000
_cell.length_b   1.000
_cell.length_c   1.000
_cell.angle_alpha   90.00
_cell.angle_beta   90.00
_cell.angle_gamma   90.00
#
_symmetry.space_group_name_H-M   'P 1'
#
loop_
_entity.id
_entity.type
_entity.pdbx_description
1 polymer ?
#
loop_
_entity_poly.entity_id
_entity_poly.type
_entity_poly.pdbx_seq_one_letter_code
_entity_poly.pdbx_strand_id
1 'polypeptide(L)' 'TQRVRFLEWGIYDRQEIDYFDSDLGKFVAVSPL' A
#
# COMPACT_ATOMS: atom_id res chain seq x y z
N THR A 1 18.02 -17.06 5.26
CA THR A 1 16.57 -17.06 4.93
C THR A 1 16.32 -15.95 3.93
N GLN A 2 15.29 -16.06 3.06
CA GLN A 2 14.93 -14.95 2.16
C GLN A 2 14.03 -13.94 2.90
N ARG A 3 14.14 -12.66 2.51
CA ARG A 3 13.22 -11.60 2.93
C ARG A 3 12.18 -11.41 1.83
N VAL A 4 10.91 -11.54 2.18
CA VAL A 4 9.77 -11.31 1.29
C VAL A 4 9.07 -10.03 1.75
N ARG A 5 8.63 -9.21 0.80
CA ARG A 5 7.82 -8.02 1.04
C ARG A 5 6.51 -8.16 0.28
N PHE A 6 5.39 -8.01 0.97
CA PHE A 6 4.06 -8.00 0.38
C PHE A 6 3.56 -6.55 0.27
N LEU A 7 2.98 -6.23 -0.89
CA LEU A 7 2.42 -4.93 -1.22
C LEU A 7 1.03 -5.09 -1.81
N GLU A 8 0.11 -4.24 -1.36
CA GLU A 8 -1.24 -4.11 -1.90
C GLU A 8 -1.51 -2.63 -2.16
N TRP A 9 -2.03 -2.31 -3.35
CA TRP A 9 -2.32 -0.93 -3.77
C TRP A 9 -3.81 -0.75 -4.04
N GLY A 10 -4.41 0.25 -3.40
CA GLY A 10 -5.74 0.73 -3.72
C GLY A 10 -5.67 1.80 -4.81
N ILE A 11 -6.30 1.53 -5.95
CA ILE A 11 -6.34 2.46 -7.09
C ILE A 11 -7.79 2.80 -7.42
N TYR A 12 -8.11 4.09 -7.47
CA TYR A 12 -9.40 4.62 -7.86
C TYR A 12 -9.22 5.70 -8.94
N ASP A 13 -9.96 5.60 -10.04
CA ASP A 13 -9.85 6.52 -11.19
C ASP A 13 -8.40 6.77 -11.64
N ARG A 14 -7.58 5.69 -11.67
CA ARG A 14 -6.14 5.73 -12.00
C ARG A 14 -5.27 6.50 -10.99
N GLN A 15 -5.81 6.93 -9.85
CA GLN A 15 -5.09 7.51 -8.72
C GLN A 15 -4.92 6.48 -7.61
N GLU A 16 -3.71 6.39 -7.05
CA GLU A 16 -3.47 5.63 -5.82
C GLU A 16 -4.05 6.37 -4.62
N ILE A 17 -4.87 5.68 -3.84
CA ILE A 17 -5.56 6.24 -2.68
C ILE A 17 -4.93 5.74 -1.37
N ASP A 18 -4.49 4.49 -1.33
CA ASP A 18 -3.79 3.87 -0.22
C ASP A 18 -2.89 2.71 -0.67
N TYR A 19 -2.05 2.25 0.25
CA TYR A 19 -1.35 0.98 0.12
C TYR A 19 -1.12 0.31 1.46
N PHE A 20 -0.98 -1.02 1.44
CA PHE A 20 -0.44 -1.80 2.55
C PHE A 20 1.01 -2.21 2.25
N ASP A 21 1.89 -2.03 3.24
CA ASP A 21 3.26 -2.54 3.21
C ASP A 21 3.51 -3.45 4.41
N SER A 22 3.88 -4.71 4.14
CA SER A 22 4.19 -5.70 5.18
C SER A 22 5.33 -5.27 6.10
N ASP A 23 6.23 -4.43 5.61
CA ASP A 23 7.35 -3.93 6.41
C ASP A 23 6.90 -2.82 7.38
N LEU A 24 5.81 -2.11 7.07
CA LEU A 24 5.20 -1.10 7.94
C LEU A 24 4.08 -1.69 8.83
N GLY A 25 3.43 -2.76 8.38
CA GLY A 25 2.34 -3.43 9.09
C GLY A 25 1.05 -2.62 9.16
N LYS A 26 0.85 -1.67 8.25
CA LYS A 26 -0.34 -0.80 8.23
C LYS A 26 -0.67 -0.32 6.82
N PHE A 27 -1.91 0.10 6.65
CA PHE A 27 -2.33 0.89 5.50
C PHE A 27 -1.85 2.34 5.65
N VAL A 28 -1.39 2.93 4.56
CA VAL A 28 -0.96 4.33 4.48
C VAL A 28 -1.85 5.03 3.47
N ALA A 29 -2.54 6.09 3.91
CA ALA A 29 -3.28 6.96 3.01
C ALA A 29 -2.31 7.81 2.18
N VAL A 30 -2.47 7.77 0.86
CA VAL A 30 -1.65 8.54 -0.10
C VAL A 30 -2.35 9.83 -0.48
N SER A 31 -3.63 9.73 -0.83
CA SER A 31 -4.46 10.85 -1.26
C SER A 31 -5.69 10.95 -0.35
N PRO A 32 -5.99 12.13 0.22
CA PRO A 32 -7.30 12.37 0.83
C PRO A 32 -8.26 12.65 -0.33
N LEU A 33 -8.99 11.65 -0.82
CA LEU A 33 -10.10 11.95 -1.73
C LEU A 33 -11.09 12.92 -1.06
#